data_AF-A0A8W8IWU0-F1
#
_entry.id   AF-A0A8W8IWU0-F1
#
_cell.length_a   1.000
_cell.length_b   1.000
_cell.length_c   1.000
_cell.angle_alpha   90.00
_cell.angle_beta   90.00
_cell.angle_gamma   90.00
#
_symmetry.space_group_name_H-M   'P 1'
#
loop_
_entity.id
_entity.type
_entity.pdbx_description
1 polymer ?
#
loop_
_entity_poly.entity_id
_entity_poly.type
_entity_poly.pdbx_seq_one_letter_code
_entity_poly.pdbx_strand_id
1 'polypeptide(L)'
;MFSVFQISFVNQGQPRQSQDIAISNQGWINLGKASQKFFMKSPAFHFMAGSFERGEPVKKVRRAPDSQRLDKENLSDKATVPKQMKSFDESDKSEATTAEVEKLLDLLQKLYRENERNPICYFEFVLHPESFSQTVENMFYTSFLVRDGLANIKLDDEKLPLIEPIQNPEQEKVRKNLPHKQAVVSLSPQEWKELVEVYKITDPLIPTRVCSTLDSSATKKMRMK
;
A
#
# COMPACT_ATOMS: atom_id res chain seq x y z
N MET A 1 -24.40 20.90 3.05
CA MET A 1 -23.60 21.02 1.81
C MET A 1 -22.60 19.90 1.88
N PHE A 2 -22.96 18.75 1.32
CA PHE A 2 -22.19 17.50 1.48
C PHE A 2 -20.89 17.60 0.69
N SER A 3 -19.77 17.32 1.37
CA SER A 3 -18.47 17.18 0.73
C SER A 3 -18.59 16.05 -0.29
N VAL A 4 -18.49 16.39 -1.57
CA VAL A 4 -18.61 15.45 -2.67
C VAL A 4 -17.42 14.50 -2.59
N PHE A 5 -17.68 13.23 -2.26
CA PHE A 5 -16.73 12.14 -2.45
C PHE A 5 -16.17 12.21 -3.87
N GLN A 6 -14.90 12.61 -4.00
CA GLN A 6 -14.27 12.74 -5.30
C GLN A 6 -13.78 11.37 -5.74
N ILE A 7 -14.68 10.50 -6.20
CA ILE A 7 -14.31 9.31 -6.97
C ILE A 7 -13.71 9.81 -8.27
N SER A 8 -12.40 9.99 -8.23
CA SER A 8 -11.64 10.47 -9.37
C SER A 8 -11.28 9.25 -10.19
N PHE A 9 -12.08 9.00 -11.23
CA PHE A 9 -11.61 8.17 -12.32
C PHE A 9 -10.48 8.93 -12.99
N VAL A 10 -9.24 8.47 -12.82
CA VAL A 10 -8.15 8.92 -13.66
C VAL A 10 -8.46 8.36 -15.05
N ASN A 11 -9.12 9.18 -15.87
CA ASN A 11 -8.98 9.07 -17.30
C ASN A 11 -7.49 9.27 -17.57
N GLN A 12 -6.74 8.18 -17.68
CA GLN A 12 -5.55 8.26 -18.49
C GLN A 12 -6.05 8.69 -19.86
N GLY A 13 -5.64 9.91 -20.23
CA GLY A 13 -6.01 10.51 -21.49
C GLY A 13 -5.78 9.53 -22.64
N GLN A 14 -6.41 9.86 -23.78
CA GLN A 14 -5.97 9.52 -25.13
C GLN A 14 -4.59 8.86 -25.13
N PRO A 15 -4.43 7.65 -25.73
CA PRO A 15 -3.20 6.87 -25.62
C PRO A 15 -2.04 7.84 -25.74
N ARG A 16 -1.29 8.03 -24.64
CA ARG A 16 -0.11 8.87 -24.70
C ARG A 16 0.76 8.20 -25.73
N GLN A 17 0.79 8.76 -26.93
CA GLN A 17 1.99 8.71 -27.72
C GLN A 17 3.03 9.29 -26.79
N SER A 18 3.75 8.42 -26.09
CA SER A 18 4.97 8.77 -25.40
C SER A 18 5.92 9.21 -26.49
N GLN A 19 5.75 10.46 -26.93
CA GLN A 19 6.89 11.21 -27.38
C GLN A 19 7.73 11.29 -26.12
N ASP A 20 8.78 10.49 -26.07
CA ASP A 20 9.84 10.68 -25.11
C ASP A 20 10.32 12.12 -25.33
N ILE A 21 9.77 13.06 -24.56
CA ILE A 21 10.23 14.44 -24.55
C ILE A 21 11.59 14.37 -23.88
N ALA A 22 12.60 14.07 -24.69
CA ALA A 22 13.98 14.05 -24.27
C ALA A 22 14.35 15.47 -23.87
N ILE A 23 14.26 15.76 -22.58
CA ILE A 23 14.72 17.03 -22.02
C ILE A 23 16.23 17.06 -22.26
N SER A 24 16.69 18.05 -23.04
CA SER A 24 18.12 18.24 -23.27
C SER A 24 18.85 18.49 -21.95
N ASN A 25 20.17 18.23 -21.91
CA ASN A 25 20.97 18.52 -20.71
C ASN A 25 20.79 19.97 -20.23
N GLN A 26 20.64 20.93 -21.16
CA GLN A 26 20.37 22.32 -20.82
C GLN A 26 18.97 22.54 -20.25
N GLY A 27 17.97 21.80 -20.76
CA GLY A 27 16.61 21.81 -20.22
C GLY A 27 16.58 21.32 -18.77
N TRP A 28 17.34 20.27 -18.46
CA TRP A 28 17.48 19.76 -17.09
C TRP A 28 18.11 20.79 -16.14
N ILE A 29 19.15 21.49 -16.59
CA ILE A 29 19.80 22.54 -15.80
C ILE A 29 18.83 23.70 -15.53
N ASN A 30 18.08 24.13 -16.54
CA ASN A 30 17.13 25.24 -16.39
C ASN A 30 15.96 24.87 -15.49
N LEU A 31 15.43 23.65 -15.62
CA LEU A 31 14.41 23.09 -14.74
C LEU A 31 14.91 23.05 -13.29
N GLY A 32 16.14 22.54 -13.08
CA GLY A 32 16.77 22.50 -11.75
C GLY A 32 16.89 23.88 -11.12
N LYS A 33 17.36 24.89 -11.88
CA LYS A 33 17.46 26.28 -11.41
C LYS A 33 16.10 26.88 -11.05
N ALA A 34 15.08 26.64 -11.86
CA ALA A 34 13.73 27.14 -11.61
C ALA A 34 13.11 26.51 -10.34
N SER A 35 13.37 25.22 -10.12
CA SER A 35 12.82 24.45 -9.01
C SER A 35 13.61 24.59 -7.71
N GLN A 36 14.89 24.99 -7.76
CA GLN A 36 15.79 25.07 -6.59
C GLN A 36 15.21 25.87 -5.42
N LYS A 37 14.44 26.94 -5.69
CA LYS A 37 13.84 27.80 -4.66
C LYS A 37 12.78 27.10 -3.79
N PHE A 38 12.21 26.01 -4.26
CA PHE A 38 11.20 25.24 -3.54
C PHE A 38 11.82 24.14 -2.67
N PHE A 39 13.12 23.84 -2.84
CA PHE A 39 13.83 22.88 -2.01
C PHE A 39 14.58 23.62 -0.89
N MET A 40 14.27 23.27 0.34
CA MET A 40 15.08 23.67 1.49
C MET A 40 16.41 22.92 1.43
N LYS A 41 17.53 23.64 1.30
CA LYS A 41 18.85 23.02 1.45
C LYS A 41 19.03 22.62 2.91
N SER A 42 19.33 21.35 3.15
CA SER A 42 19.75 20.92 4.49
C SER A 42 21.01 21.70 4.88
N PRO A 43 21.11 22.24 6.12
CA PRO A 43 22.33 22.87 6.59
C PRO A 43 23.49 21.87 6.48
N ALA A 44 24.65 22.34 6.04
CA ALA A 44 25.84 21.51 6.04
C ALA A 44 26.16 21.14 7.50
N PHE A 45 26.17 19.83 7.79
CA PHE A 45 26.63 19.34 9.07
C PHE A 45 28.10 19.73 9.21
N HIS A 46 28.37 20.70 10.07
CA HIS A 46 29.72 20.98 10.51
C HIS A 46 30.08 19.82 11.42
N PHE A 47 31.04 18.99 11.00
CA PHE A 47 31.65 18.06 11.94
C PHE A 47 32.22 18.91 13.08
N MET A 48 31.67 18.76 14.29
CA MET A 48 32.33 19.23 15.49
C MET A 48 33.58 18.37 15.67
N ALA A 49 34.62 18.63 14.88
CA ALA A 49 35.97 18.22 15.18
C ALA A 49 36.36 19.03 16.42
N GLY A 50 35.85 18.63 17.58
CA GLY A 50 36.24 19.20 18.85
C GLY A 50 37.75 19.16 18.94
N SER A 51 38.37 20.32 19.18
CA SER A 51 39.71 20.57 19.78
C SER A 51 40.88 19.62 19.52
N PHE A 52 40.82 18.70 18.57
CA PHE A 52 41.95 17.90 18.16
C PHE A 52 42.72 18.70 17.13
N GLU A 53 43.91 19.13 17.51
CA GLU A 53 44.90 19.66 16.59
C GLU A 53 45.04 18.68 15.43
N ARG A 54 44.57 19.09 14.25
CA ARG A 54 44.80 18.36 13.02
C ARG A 54 46.27 18.55 12.70
N GLY A 55 47.11 17.65 13.21
CA GLY A 55 48.50 17.53 12.76
C GLY A 55 48.54 17.43 11.23
N GLU A 56 49.70 17.72 10.64
CA GLU A 56 49.87 17.73 9.18
C GLU A 56 49.18 16.51 8.54
N PRO A 57 48.35 16.69 7.51
CA PRO A 57 47.59 15.60 6.94
C PRO A 57 48.56 14.53 6.46
N VAL A 58 48.61 13.41 7.18
CA VAL A 58 49.48 12.29 6.84
C VAL A 58 49.11 11.86 5.43
N LYS A 59 50.02 12.09 4.48
CA LYS A 59 49.86 11.63 3.10
C LYS A 59 49.71 10.12 3.18
N LYS A 60 48.49 9.62 2.93
CA LYS A 60 48.24 8.17 2.83
C LYS A 60 49.05 7.64 1.66
N VAL A 61 50.22 7.08 1.96
CA VAL A 61 50.98 6.26 1.02
C VAL A 61 50.07 5.09 0.64
N ARG A 62 49.57 5.09 -0.60
CA ARG A 62 48.85 3.93 -1.13
C ARG A 62 49.85 2.79 -1.20
N ARG A 63 49.77 1.85 -0.24
CA ARG A 63 50.50 0.59 -0.36
C ARG A 63 49.93 -0.13 -1.58
N ALA A 64 50.82 -0.58 -2.47
CA ALA A 64 50.44 -1.46 -3.57
C ALA A 64 49.67 -2.67 -3.00
N PRO A 65 48.68 -3.22 -3.74
CA PRO A 65 47.93 -4.37 -3.27
C PRO A 65 48.90 -5.53 -3.02
N ASP A 66 49.04 -5.90 -1.76
CA ASP A 66 49.84 -7.03 -1.33
C ASP A 66 49.15 -8.31 -1.79
N SER A 67 49.77 -9.04 -2.72
CA SER A 67 49.24 -10.25 -3.33
C SER A 67 49.40 -11.50 -2.45
N GLN A 68 49.56 -11.34 -1.14
CA GLN A 68 49.69 -12.44 -0.20
C GLN A 68 48.71 -12.28 0.97
N ARG A 69 47.48 -12.72 0.75
CA ARG A 69 46.57 -13.13 1.84
C ARG A 69 46.49 -14.65 1.86
N LEU A 70 47.50 -15.27 2.46
CA LEU A 70 47.33 -16.58 3.07
C LEU A 70 47.12 -16.36 4.57
N ASP A 71 45.91 -16.72 5.00
CA ASP A 71 45.55 -17.27 6.31
C ASP A 71 46.11 -16.57 7.56
N LYS A 72 45.33 -15.63 8.10
CA LYS A 72 45.31 -15.38 9.54
C LYS A 72 43.87 -15.26 10.01
N GLU A 73 43.36 -16.40 10.45
CA GLU A 73 42.18 -16.51 11.28
C GLU A 73 42.36 -15.74 12.61
N ASN A 74 41.23 -15.30 13.17
CA ASN A 74 41.00 -14.90 14.55
C ASN A 74 41.63 -13.58 15.04
N LEU A 75 40.88 -12.49 14.86
CA LEU A 75 40.79 -11.34 15.81
C LEU A 75 39.68 -10.35 15.34
N SER A 76 38.46 -10.85 15.12
CA SER A 76 37.29 -10.01 14.77
C SER A 76 36.21 -10.01 15.85
N ASP A 77 36.59 -10.19 17.12
CA ASP A 77 35.67 -9.98 18.23
C ASP A 77 35.53 -8.47 18.48
N LYS A 78 34.30 -7.96 18.30
CA LYS A 78 33.81 -6.57 18.51
C LYS A 78 33.65 -5.69 17.27
N ALA A 79 33.37 -6.27 16.11
CA ALA A 79 32.50 -5.58 15.15
C ALA A 79 31.05 -5.97 15.48
N THR A 80 30.27 -5.04 16.03
CA THR A 80 28.81 -5.20 16.12
C THR A 80 28.27 -5.26 14.70
N VAL A 81 28.17 -6.47 14.15
CA VAL A 81 27.45 -6.74 12.92
C VAL A 81 25.99 -6.35 13.20
N PRO A 82 25.38 -5.42 12.44
CA PRO A 82 23.96 -5.18 12.57
C PRO A 82 23.28 -6.51 12.29
N LYS A 83 22.57 -7.03 13.29
CA LYS A 83 21.76 -8.24 13.17
C LYS A 83 20.78 -7.98 12.02
N GLN A 84 21.05 -8.53 10.84
CA GLN A 84 20.06 -8.56 9.78
C GLN A 84 18.81 -9.18 10.39
N MET A 85 17.74 -8.40 10.44
CA MET A 85 16.41 -8.95 10.67
C MET A 85 16.25 -10.06 9.64
N LYS A 86 16.05 -11.29 10.13
CA LYS A 86 15.61 -12.38 9.26
C LYS A 86 14.38 -11.83 8.52
N SER A 87 14.42 -11.99 7.20
CA SER A 87 13.37 -11.65 6.26
C SER A 87 12.01 -11.61 6.94
N PHE A 88 11.39 -10.44 6.91
CA PHE A 88 9.97 -10.32 7.14
C PHE A 88 9.28 -11.41 6.30
N ASP A 89 8.46 -12.23 6.93
CA ASP A 89 7.77 -13.35 6.31
C ASP A 89 6.76 -12.83 5.28
N GLU A 90 7.27 -12.51 4.09
CA GLU A 90 6.49 -12.00 2.97
C GLU A 90 5.65 -13.13 2.37
N SER A 91 6.09 -14.39 2.52
CA SER A 91 5.34 -15.61 2.20
C SER A 91 4.03 -15.70 2.97
N ASP A 92 4.07 -15.71 4.31
CA ASP A 92 2.87 -15.88 5.14
C ASP A 92 1.85 -14.74 4.92
N LYS A 93 2.32 -13.51 4.70
CA LYS A 93 1.44 -12.36 4.43
C LYS A 93 0.85 -12.36 3.03
N SER A 94 1.61 -12.85 2.04
CA SER A 94 1.10 -12.99 0.68
C SER A 94 -0.04 -14.01 0.63
N GLU A 95 0.11 -15.15 1.31
CA GLU A 95 -0.92 -16.19 1.40
C GLU A 95 -2.16 -15.72 2.18
N ALA A 96 -1.96 -14.99 3.28
CA ALA A 96 -3.08 -14.39 4.02
C ALA A 96 -3.85 -13.38 3.16
N THR A 97 -3.17 -12.56 2.37
CA THR A 97 -3.81 -11.58 1.49
C THR A 97 -4.62 -12.27 0.38
N THR A 98 -4.09 -13.32 -0.24
CA THR A 98 -4.80 -14.07 -1.29
C THR A 98 -6.04 -14.77 -0.77
N ALA A 99 -5.95 -15.42 0.40
CA ALA A 99 -7.10 -16.10 1.01
C ALA A 99 -8.25 -15.12 1.31
N GLU A 100 -7.93 -13.89 1.68
CA GLU A 100 -8.94 -12.87 1.99
C GLU A 100 -9.58 -12.26 0.76
N VAL A 101 -8.81 -12.10 -0.32
CA VAL A 101 -9.35 -11.70 -1.63
C VAL A 101 -10.32 -12.77 -2.17
N GLU A 102 -9.97 -14.06 -2.06
CA GLU A 102 -10.82 -15.17 -2.48
C GLU A 102 -12.15 -15.21 -1.70
N LYS A 103 -12.10 -15.11 -0.35
CA LYS A 103 -13.31 -15.02 0.48
C LYS A 103 -14.20 -13.84 0.09
N LEU A 104 -13.60 -12.68 -0.22
CA LEU A 104 -14.33 -11.49 -0.64
C LEU A 104 -15.04 -11.71 -1.98
N LEU A 105 -14.38 -12.38 -2.93
CA LEU A 105 -14.96 -12.72 -4.22
C LEU A 105 -16.15 -13.65 -4.05
N ASP A 106 -16.02 -14.71 -3.25
CA ASP A 106 -17.09 -15.67 -2.99
C ASP A 106 -18.30 -14.98 -2.36
N LEU A 107 -18.06 -14.09 -1.39
CA LEU A 107 -19.09 -13.28 -0.75
C LEU A 107 -19.78 -12.37 -1.77
N LEU A 108 -19.01 -11.62 -2.56
CA LEU A 108 -19.55 -10.73 -3.58
C LEU A 108 -20.42 -11.50 -4.58
N GLN A 109 -19.96 -12.66 -5.04
CA GLN A 109 -20.73 -13.51 -5.95
C GLN A 109 -22.01 -14.05 -5.30
N LYS A 110 -21.95 -14.44 -4.02
CA LYS A 110 -23.12 -14.90 -3.27
C LYS A 110 -24.16 -13.79 -3.16
N LEU A 111 -23.78 -12.62 -2.67
CA LEU A 111 -24.67 -11.47 -2.52
C LEU A 111 -25.26 -11.04 -3.87
N TYR A 112 -24.45 -11.04 -4.94
CA TYR A 112 -24.93 -10.72 -6.27
C TYR A 112 -25.98 -11.72 -6.79
N ARG A 113 -25.82 -13.02 -6.51
CA ARG A 113 -26.83 -14.04 -6.85
C ARG A 113 -28.11 -13.91 -6.02
N GLU A 114 -27.98 -13.61 -4.74
CA GLU A 114 -29.11 -13.39 -3.83
C GLU A 114 -29.90 -12.13 -4.19
N ASN A 115 -29.22 -11.09 -4.68
CA ASN A 115 -29.81 -9.83 -5.12
C ASN A 115 -30.26 -9.85 -6.60
N GLU A 116 -30.76 -10.98 -7.09
CA GLU A 116 -31.28 -11.14 -8.46
C GLU A 116 -30.31 -10.74 -9.59
N ARG A 117 -29.00 -10.84 -9.36
CA ARG A 117 -27.96 -10.35 -10.28
C ARG A 117 -27.98 -8.82 -10.49
N ASN A 118 -28.33 -8.08 -9.46
CA ASN A 118 -28.16 -6.63 -9.43
C ASN A 118 -26.84 -6.23 -8.74
N PRO A 119 -26.11 -5.22 -9.28
CA PRO A 119 -24.94 -4.66 -8.63
C PRO A 119 -25.25 -4.19 -7.20
N ILE A 120 -24.25 -4.24 -6.33
CA ILE A 120 -24.38 -3.91 -4.91
C ILE A 120 -23.75 -2.54 -4.66
N CYS A 121 -24.30 -1.75 -3.73
CA CYS A 121 -23.66 -0.50 -3.31
C CYS A 121 -22.24 -0.77 -2.78
N TYR A 122 -21.24 -0.11 -3.36
CA TYR A 122 -19.84 -0.32 -2.96
C TYR A 122 -19.59 0.04 -1.50
N PHE A 123 -20.19 1.13 -1.01
CA PHE A 123 -20.03 1.55 0.38
C PHE A 123 -20.67 0.57 1.35
N GLU A 124 -21.89 0.10 1.08
CA GLU A 124 -22.51 -0.96 1.91
C GLU A 124 -21.66 -2.22 1.95
N PHE A 125 -21.00 -2.57 0.84
CA PHE A 125 -20.14 -3.74 0.76
C PHE A 125 -18.85 -3.61 1.60
N VAL A 126 -18.13 -2.49 1.51
CA VAL A 126 -16.80 -2.35 2.12
C VAL A 126 -16.81 -1.79 3.54
N LEU A 127 -17.83 -1.02 3.92
CA LEU A 127 -17.87 -0.32 5.20
C LEU A 127 -18.10 -1.29 6.37
N HIS A 128 -17.29 -1.12 7.42
CA HIS A 128 -17.50 -1.74 8.71
C HIS A 128 -17.99 -0.67 9.70
N PRO A 129 -19.08 -0.90 10.47
CA PRO A 129 -19.70 0.14 11.29
C PRO A 129 -18.86 0.54 12.50
N GLU A 130 -18.11 -0.40 13.09
CA GLU A 130 -17.34 -0.17 14.31
C GLU A 130 -15.83 0.04 14.09
N SER A 131 -15.30 -0.21 12.89
CA SER A 131 -13.85 -0.26 12.64
C SER A 131 -13.47 0.38 11.31
N PHE A 132 -12.87 1.57 11.40
CA PHE A 132 -12.29 2.25 10.25
C PHE A 132 -11.15 1.45 9.62
N SER A 133 -10.27 0.85 10.45
CA SER A 133 -9.17 0.02 9.95
C SER A 133 -9.68 -1.16 9.12
N GLN A 134 -10.75 -1.82 9.58
CA GLN A 134 -11.35 -2.93 8.85
C GLN A 134 -11.97 -2.47 7.52
N THR A 135 -12.56 -1.26 7.50
CA THR A 135 -13.06 -0.64 6.27
C THR A 135 -11.92 -0.39 5.27
N VAL A 136 -10.79 0.16 5.71
CA VAL A 136 -9.63 0.41 4.84
C VAL A 136 -9.07 -0.91 4.28
N GLU A 137 -8.99 -1.95 5.11
CA GLU A 137 -8.60 -3.30 4.66
C GLU A 137 -9.58 -3.87 3.62
N ASN A 138 -10.88 -3.74 3.86
CA ASN A 138 -11.91 -4.19 2.92
C ASN A 138 -11.80 -3.48 1.56
N MET A 139 -11.59 -2.15 1.58
CA MET A 139 -11.32 -1.36 0.38
C MET A 139 -10.03 -1.82 -0.32
N PHE A 140 -8.97 -2.11 0.44
CA PHE A 140 -7.71 -2.63 -0.08
C PHE A 140 -7.91 -3.97 -0.78
N TYR A 141 -8.54 -4.97 -0.16
CA TYR A 141 -8.79 -6.27 -0.79
C TYR A 141 -9.71 -6.16 -2.01
N THR A 142 -10.75 -5.32 -1.94
CA THR A 142 -11.63 -5.07 -3.09
C THR A 142 -10.87 -4.50 -4.29
N SER A 143 -9.81 -3.71 -4.04
CA SER A 143 -8.96 -3.20 -5.12
C SER A 143 -8.23 -4.31 -5.89
N PHE A 144 -7.88 -5.43 -5.25
CA PHE A 144 -7.31 -6.60 -5.92
C PHE A 144 -8.33 -7.26 -6.83
N LEU A 145 -9.59 -7.39 -6.39
CA LEU A 145 -10.66 -7.93 -7.24
C LEU A 145 -10.83 -7.13 -8.53
N VAL A 146 -10.79 -5.80 -8.44
CA VAL A 146 -10.92 -4.92 -9.61
C VAL A 146 -9.67 -4.98 -10.49
N ARG A 147 -8.48 -4.96 -9.88
CA ARG A 147 -7.20 -5.04 -10.60
C ARG A 147 -7.04 -6.35 -11.36
N ASP A 148 -7.44 -7.45 -10.74
CA ASP A 148 -7.27 -8.81 -11.27
C ASP A 148 -8.44 -9.22 -12.19
N GLY A 149 -9.40 -8.30 -12.44
CA GLY A 149 -10.48 -8.52 -13.39
C GLY A 149 -11.60 -9.44 -12.90
N LEU A 150 -11.73 -9.58 -11.59
CA LEU A 150 -12.71 -10.45 -10.92
C LEU A 150 -13.98 -9.68 -10.53
N ALA A 151 -13.86 -8.37 -10.30
CA ALA A 151 -14.97 -7.48 -10.02
C ALA A 151 -14.88 -6.17 -10.83
N ASN A 152 -16.00 -5.48 -10.94
CA ASN A 152 -16.11 -4.22 -11.65
C ASN A 152 -16.87 -3.20 -10.80
N ILE A 153 -16.40 -1.94 -10.82
CA ILE A 153 -17.08 -0.81 -10.19
C ILE A 153 -17.63 0.11 -11.28
N LYS A 154 -18.94 0.35 -11.24
CA LYS A 154 -19.66 1.29 -12.11
C LYS A 154 -20.24 2.42 -11.28
N LEU A 155 -20.57 3.52 -11.91
CA LEU A 155 -21.39 4.56 -11.31
C LEU A 155 -22.82 4.41 -11.81
N ASP A 156 -23.79 4.57 -10.92
CA ASP A 156 -25.20 4.73 -11.31
C ASP A 156 -25.52 6.15 -11.79
N ASP A 157 -26.80 6.41 -12.05
CA ASP A 157 -27.30 7.72 -12.50
C ASP A 157 -27.09 8.82 -11.46
N GLU A 158 -27.01 8.46 -10.18
CA GLU A 158 -26.75 9.34 -9.04
C GLU A 158 -25.25 9.50 -8.75
N LYS A 159 -24.39 8.87 -9.56
CA LYS A 159 -22.93 8.80 -9.41
C LYS A 159 -22.46 8.08 -8.15
N LEU A 160 -23.27 7.17 -7.62
CA LEU A 160 -22.87 6.29 -6.53
C LEU A 160 -22.14 5.05 -7.09
N PRO A 161 -21.05 4.62 -6.43
CA PRO A 161 -20.31 3.45 -6.86
C PRO A 161 -21.07 2.16 -6.56
N LEU A 162 -21.27 1.34 -7.59
CA LEU A 162 -21.85 0.01 -7.54
C LEU A 162 -20.79 -1.03 -7.93
N ILE A 163 -20.72 -2.14 -7.19
CA ILE A 163 -19.80 -3.25 -7.42
C ILE A 163 -20.56 -4.50 -7.91
N GLU A 164 -20.00 -5.18 -8.91
CA GLU A 164 -20.52 -6.44 -9.46
C GLU A 164 -19.36 -7.41 -9.76
N PRO A 165 -19.55 -8.73 -9.61
CA PRO A 165 -18.57 -9.72 -10.04
C PRO A 165 -18.56 -9.84 -11.58
N ILE A 166 -17.40 -10.10 -12.17
CA ILE A 166 -17.28 -10.36 -13.61
C ILE A 166 -17.57 -11.85 -13.87
N GLN A 167 -18.65 -12.13 -14.61
CA GLN A 167 -19.09 -13.52 -14.84
C GLN A 167 -18.39 -14.21 -16.02
N ASN A 168 -17.89 -13.45 -16.99
CA ASN A 168 -17.31 -14.01 -18.21
C ASN A 168 -15.94 -13.38 -18.51
N PRO A 169 -14.85 -14.19 -18.55
CA PRO A 169 -13.50 -13.69 -18.84
C PRO A 169 -13.34 -13.13 -20.26
N GLU A 170 -14.23 -13.47 -21.19
CA GLU A 170 -14.31 -12.89 -22.53
C GLU A 170 -14.67 -11.39 -22.48
N GLN A 171 -15.56 -10.98 -21.56
CA GLN A 171 -15.91 -9.56 -21.36
C GLN A 171 -14.72 -8.76 -20.83
N GLU A 172 -13.84 -9.42 -20.10
CA GLU A 172 -12.57 -8.91 -19.58
C GLU A 172 -11.54 -8.70 -20.70
N LYS A 173 -11.39 -9.63 -21.65
CA LYS A 173 -10.51 -9.43 -22.82
C LYS A 173 -10.87 -8.19 -23.63
N VAL A 174 -12.17 -7.93 -23.80
CA VAL A 174 -12.64 -6.71 -24.44
C VAL A 174 -12.27 -5.48 -23.60
N ARG A 175 -12.41 -5.55 -22.27
CA ARG A 175 -12.07 -4.46 -21.34
C ARG A 175 -10.56 -4.22 -21.17
N LYS A 176 -9.70 -5.22 -21.30
CA LYS A 176 -8.23 -5.07 -21.31
C LYS A 176 -7.75 -4.20 -22.48
N ASN A 177 -8.49 -4.20 -23.58
CA ASN A 177 -8.23 -3.31 -24.71
C ASN A 177 -8.75 -1.88 -24.50
N LEU A 178 -9.58 -1.63 -23.46
CA LEU A 178 -9.90 -0.28 -23.02
C LEU A 178 -8.83 0.23 -22.05
N PRO A 179 -8.54 1.55 -22.05
CA PRO A 179 -7.63 2.12 -21.06
C PRO A 179 -8.12 1.80 -19.65
N HIS A 180 -7.25 1.19 -18.84
CA HIS A 180 -7.53 0.87 -17.44
C HIS A 180 -7.97 2.15 -16.71
N LYS A 181 -9.25 2.21 -16.35
CA LYS A 181 -9.79 3.30 -15.52
C LYS A 181 -9.38 3.01 -14.08
N GLN A 182 -8.28 3.62 -13.63
CA GLN A 182 -7.92 3.60 -12.22
C GLN A 182 -8.90 4.52 -11.47
N ALA A 183 -9.67 3.93 -10.55
CA ALA A 183 -10.48 4.67 -9.60
C ALA A 183 -9.69 4.80 -8.30
N VAL A 184 -9.45 6.04 -7.87
CA VAL A 184 -8.91 6.32 -6.53
C VAL A 184 -10.08 6.73 -5.65
N VAL A 185 -10.33 5.95 -4.59
CA VAL A 185 -11.35 6.26 -3.57
C VAL A 185 -10.62 6.73 -2.32
N SER A 186 -10.79 8.00 -1.97
CA SER A 186 -10.33 8.57 -0.70
C SER A 186 -11.45 8.51 0.33
N LEU A 187 -11.13 8.06 1.54
CA LEU A 187 -12.07 8.02 2.66
C LEU A 187 -11.35 8.43 3.95
N SER A 188 -11.76 9.55 4.53
CA SER A 188 -11.29 9.97 5.86
C SER A 188 -12.08 9.29 6.98
N PRO A 189 -11.53 9.23 8.21
CA PRO A 189 -12.27 8.70 9.36
C PRO A 189 -13.55 9.46 9.71
N GLN A 190 -13.65 10.75 9.35
CA GLN A 190 -14.86 11.55 9.57
C GLN A 190 -15.93 11.16 8.54
N GLU A 191 -15.57 11.18 7.26
CA GLU A 191 -16.46 10.78 6.16
C GLU A 191 -16.93 9.33 6.31
N TRP A 192 -16.08 8.43 6.81
CA TRP A 192 -16.46 7.06 7.14
C TRP A 192 -17.64 7.00 8.12
N LYS A 193 -17.62 7.77 9.20
CA LYS A 193 -18.72 7.80 10.18
C LYS A 193 -20.01 8.35 9.57
N GLU A 194 -19.89 9.41 8.78
CA GLU A 194 -21.02 10.00 8.07
C GLU A 194 -21.65 8.98 7.11
N LEU A 195 -20.82 8.24 6.36
CA LEU A 195 -21.31 7.20 5.46
C LEU A 195 -22.01 6.06 6.22
N VAL A 196 -21.44 5.59 7.33
CA VAL A 196 -22.07 4.55 8.16
C VAL A 196 -23.46 4.99 8.64
N GLU A 197 -23.59 6.27 9.04
CA GLU A 197 -24.87 6.86 9.46
C GLU A 197 -25.87 7.00 8.29
N VAL A 198 -25.41 7.51 7.15
CA VAL A 198 -26.25 7.73 5.95
C VAL A 198 -26.78 6.41 5.38
N TYR A 199 -25.90 5.40 5.25
CA TYR A 199 -26.26 4.07 4.77
C TYR A 199 -26.87 3.19 5.87
N LYS A 200 -26.98 3.69 7.10
CA LYS A 200 -27.56 2.99 8.27
C LYS A 200 -27.00 1.58 8.45
N ILE A 201 -25.68 1.46 8.31
CA ILE A 201 -25.00 0.17 8.37
C ILE A 201 -24.93 -0.24 9.84
N THR A 202 -25.72 -1.24 10.23
CA THR A 202 -25.69 -1.82 11.58
C THR A 202 -24.72 -2.99 11.67
N ASP A 203 -24.69 -3.82 10.63
CA ASP A 203 -23.91 -5.05 10.58
C ASP A 203 -23.01 -5.04 9.33
N PRO A 204 -21.72 -5.41 9.45
CA PRO A 204 -20.83 -5.46 8.31
C PRO A 204 -21.18 -6.63 7.39
N LEU A 205 -21.18 -6.40 6.06
CA LEU A 205 -21.35 -7.48 5.08
C LEU A 205 -20.14 -8.41 5.04
N ILE A 206 -18.93 -7.85 5.15
CA ILE A 206 -17.68 -8.61 5.25
C ILE A 206 -17.43 -8.96 6.72
N PRO A 207 -17.34 -10.25 7.10
CA PRO A 207 -17.12 -10.66 8.48
C PRO A 207 -15.87 -10.03 9.10
N THR A 208 -15.97 -9.62 10.37
CA THR A 208 -14.86 -9.02 11.12
C THR A 208 -13.72 -10.03 11.32
N ARG A 209 -12.49 -9.59 11.07
CA ARG A 209 -11.30 -10.38 11.33
C ARG A 209 -11.01 -10.33 12.82
N VAL A 210 -10.87 -11.48 13.45
CA VAL A 210 -10.46 -11.51 14.86
C VAL A 210 -8.98 -11.13 14.89
N CYS A 211 -8.65 -9.97 15.48
CA CYS A 211 -7.27 -9.69 15.82
C CYS A 211 -6.86 -10.74 16.86
N SER A 212 -5.87 -11.58 16.54
CA SER A 212 -5.30 -12.53 17.49
C SER A 212 -4.56 -11.73 18.56
N THR A 213 -5.29 -11.17 19.53
CA THR A 213 -4.72 -10.66 20.76
C THR A 213 -4.05 -11.84 21.44
N LEU A 214 -2.74 -11.76 21.65
CA LEU A 214 -1.99 -12.69 22.47
C LEU A 214 -2.73 -12.87 23.79
N ASP A 215 -3.22 -14.09 24.03
CA ASP A 215 -3.84 -14.49 25.29
C ASP A 215 -2.90 -14.09 26.44
N SER A 216 -3.28 -13.05 27.17
CA SER A 216 -2.61 -12.71 28.42
C SER A 216 -3.02 -13.74 29.45
N SER A 217 -2.04 -14.55 29.81
CA SER A 217 -2.07 -15.57 30.86
C SER A 217 -2.72 -15.07 32.16
N ALA A 218 -3.79 -15.73 32.59
CA ALA A 218 -4.32 -15.76 33.97
C ALA A 218 -5.42 -16.84 34.00
N THR A 219 -5.38 -17.98 34.69
CA THR A 219 -4.72 -18.39 35.93
C THR A 219 -4.65 -19.92 35.95
N LYS A 220 -3.45 -20.50 35.96
CA LYS A 220 -3.26 -21.89 36.39
C LYS A 220 -3.30 -21.90 37.92
N LYS A 221 -4.50 -21.98 38.51
CA LYS A 221 -4.63 -22.21 39.95
C LYS A 221 -4.30 -23.67 40.25
N MET A 222 -3.02 -23.87 40.52
CA MET A 222 -2.44 -25.04 41.15
C MET A 222 -3.27 -25.42 42.39
N ARG A 223 -3.93 -26.57 42.36
CA ARG A 223 -4.43 -27.22 43.58
C ARG A 223 -3.74 -28.58 43.67
N MET A 224 -2.65 -28.57 44.43
CA MET A 224 -2.02 -29.76 45.00
C MET A 224 -2.68 -30.03 46.36
N LYS A 225 -2.76 -31.33 46.67
CA LYS A 225 -3.33 -32.02 47.84
C LYS A 225 -4.83 -32.23 47.83
#